data_AF-A0A519YNK7-F1
#
_entry.id   AF-A0A519YNK7-F1
#
_cell.length_a   1.000
_cell.length_b   1.000
_cell.length_c   1.000
_cell.angle_alpha   90.00
_cell.angle_beta   90.00
_cell.angle_gamma   90.00
#
_symmetry.space_group_name_H-M   'P 1'
#
loop_
_entity.id
_entity.type
_entity.pdbx_description
1 polymer ?
#
loop_
_entity_poly.entity_id
_entity_poly.type
_entity_poly.pdbx_seq_one_letter_code
_entity_poly.pdbx_strand_id
1 'polypeptide(L)' 'MPQGDKSKYTDKQKRQAEHIEESYEKKGLPEEEAEARAWATVNKQDGGGKKPGGAGRKKAS' A
#
# COMPACT_ATOMS: atom_id res chain seq x y z
N MET A 1 -2.34 9.64 2.68
CA MET A 1 -1.13 8.78 2.66
C MET A 1 -1.19 7.72 3.76
N PRO A 2 -0.69 6.48 3.56
CA PRO A 2 -0.62 5.49 4.63
C PRO A 2 0.21 6.07 5.79
N GLN A 3 -0.35 6.11 7.00
CA GLN A 3 0.32 6.67 8.20
C GLN A 3 1.51 5.83 8.69
N GLY A 4 2.10 4.97 7.85
CA GLY A 4 3.16 4.05 8.21
C GLY A 4 4.40 4.25 7.36
N ASP A 5 5.56 3.99 7.96
CA ASP A 5 6.82 3.95 7.24
C ASP A 5 6.77 2.95 6.08
N LYS A 6 6.88 3.44 4.84
CA LYS A 6 6.90 2.65 3.61
C LYS A 6 8.05 1.62 3.60
N SER A 7 9.07 1.79 4.45
CA SER A 7 10.14 0.80 4.66
C SER A 7 9.62 -0.55 5.14
N LYS A 8 8.46 -0.58 5.82
CA LYS A 8 7.80 -1.77 6.37
C LYS A 8 6.97 -2.55 5.35
N TYR A 9 6.91 -2.07 4.11
CA TYR A 9 6.22 -2.75 3.02
C TYR A 9 7.20 -3.57 2.19
N THR A 10 6.76 -4.75 1.75
CA THR A 10 7.54 -5.58 0.84
C THR A 10 7.55 -4.98 -0.56
N ASP A 11 8.53 -5.35 -1.37
CA ASP A 11 8.60 -4.85 -2.75
C ASP A 11 7.40 -5.33 -3.58
N LYS A 12 6.81 -6.48 -3.23
CA LYS A 12 5.54 -6.96 -3.81
C LYS A 12 4.38 -6.01 -3.49
N GLN A 13 4.27 -5.53 -2.24
CA GLN A 13 3.22 -4.58 -1.85
C GLN A 13 3.38 -3.23 -2.56
N LYS A 14 4.63 -2.75 -2.73
CA LYS A 14 4.93 -1.53 -3.47
C LYS A 14 4.51 -1.63 -4.93
N ARG A 15 4.92 -2.67 -5.64
CA ARG A 15 4.52 -2.91 -7.05
C ARG A 15 3.01 -3.04 -7.21
N GLN A 16 2.34 -3.65 -6.23
CA GLN A 16 0.88 -3.75 -6.25
C GLN A 16 0.22 -2.38 -6.08
N ALA A 17 0.72 -1.53 -5.19
CA ALA A 17 0.25 -0.16 -5.04
C ALA A 17 0.46 0.62 -6.36
N GLU A 18 1.66 0.60 -6.92
CA GLU A 18 2.00 1.27 -8.20
C GLU A 18 1.05 0.86 -9.34
N HIS A 19 0.75 -0.43 -9.49
CA HIS A 19 -0.19 -0.88 -10.53
C HIS A 19 -1.63 -0.39 -10.29
N ILE A 20 -2.06 -0.32 -9.02
CA ILE A 20 -3.41 0.17 -8.68
C ILE A 20 -3.49 1.69 -8.89
N GLU A 21 -2.44 2.42 -8.51
CA GLU A 21 -2.27 3.85 -8.72
C GLU A 21 -2.36 4.20 -10.20
N GLU A 22 -1.56 3.55 -11.05
CA GLU A 22 -1.60 3.74 -12.51
C GLU A 22 -3.01 3.50 -13.07
N SER A 23 -3.76 2.54 -12.51
CA SER A 23 -5.15 2.27 -12.90
C SER A 23 -6.13 3.37 -12.50
N TYR A 24 -5.84 4.13 -11.44
CA TYR A 24 -6.64 5.29 -11.02
C TYR A 24 -6.22 6.56 -11.76
N GLU A 25 -4.94 6.76 -12.03
CA GLU A 25 -4.46 7.86 -12.88
C GLU A 25 -5.03 7.77 -14.29
N LYS A 26 -5.07 6.57 -14.88
CA LYS A 26 -5.73 6.31 -16.17
C LYS A 26 -7.23 6.61 -16.15
N LYS A 27 -7.86 6.63 -14.97
CA LYS A 27 -9.26 7.05 -14.78
C LYS A 27 -9.41 8.56 -14.55
N GLY A 28 -8.32 9.31 -14.60
CA GLY A 28 -8.29 10.77 -14.46
C GLY A 28 -8.22 11.26 -13.01
N LEU A 29 -7.86 10.39 -12.04
CA LEU A 29 -7.62 10.84 -10.67
C LEU A 29 -6.25 11.54 -10.59
N PRO A 30 -6.11 12.58 -9.76
CA PRO A 30 -4.81 13.14 -9.42
C PRO A 30 -3.90 12.07 -8.80
N GLU A 31 -2.59 12.13 -9.10
CA GLU A 31 -1.56 11.21 -8.59
C GLU A 31 -1.67 11.01 -7.07
N GLU A 32 -1.77 12.09 -6.29
CA GLU A 32 -1.87 12.01 -4.83
C GLU A 32 -3.10 11.21 -4.35
N GLU A 33 -4.24 11.33 -5.04
CA GLU A 33 -5.46 10.61 -4.72
C GLU A 33 -5.38 9.15 -5.21
N ALA A 34 -4.80 8.92 -6.38
CA ALA A 34 -4.55 7.60 -6.93
C ALA A 34 -3.62 6.79 -6.02
N GLU A 35 -2.50 7.39 -5.59
CA GLU A 35 -1.55 6.83 -4.64
C GLU A 35 -2.24 6.48 -3.31
N ALA A 36 -3.01 7.43 -2.76
CA ALA A 36 -3.72 7.21 -1.50
C ALA A 36 -4.70 6.04 -1.58
N ARG A 37 -5.48 5.94 -2.66
CA ARG A 37 -6.43 4.84 -2.91
C ARG A 37 -5.70 3.51 -3.14
N ALA A 38 -4.56 3.53 -3.82
CA ALA A 38 -3.74 2.36 -4.06
C ALA A 38 -3.21 1.76 -2.75
N TRP A 39 -2.57 2.58 -1.92
CA TRP A 39 -2.07 2.15 -0.61
C TRP A 39 -3.18 1.72 0.35
N ALA A 40 -4.33 2.40 0.32
CA ALA A 40 -5.50 1.97 1.09
C ALA A 40 -5.98 0.57 0.66
N THR A 41 -5.97 0.28 -0.64
CA THR A 41 -6.34 -1.03 -1.19
C THR A 41 -5.37 -2.12 -0.74
N VAL A 42 -4.07 -1.89 -0.85
CA VAL A 42 -3.04 -2.84 -0.37
C VAL A 42 -3.16 -3.06 1.14
N ASN A 43 -3.35 -2.00 1.92
CA ASN A 43 -3.53 -2.10 3.36
C ASN A 43 -4.79 -2.89 3.75
N LYS A 44 -5.89 -2.71 3.02
CA LYS A 44 -7.13 -3.46 3.24
C LYS A 44 -6.96 -4.95 2.97
N GLN A 45 -6.18 -5.31 1.96
CA GLN A 45 -5.92 -6.72 1.62
C GLN A 45 -4.94 -7.39 2.60
N ASP A 46 -3.88 -6.67 2.99
CA ASP A 46 -2.75 -7.24 3.72
C ASP A 46 -2.74 -6.93 5.22
N GLY A 47 -3.60 -6.04 5.69
CA GLY A 47 -3.59 -5.52 7.07
C GLY A 47 -2.44 -4.55 7.36
N GLY A 48 -1.68 -4.13 6.33
CA GLY A 48 -0.54 -3.22 6.45
C GLY A 48 0.77 -3.81 5.92
N GLY A 49 1.90 -3.16 6.24
CA GLY A 49 3.23 -3.60 5.81
C GLY A 49 3.61 -4.99 6.34
N LYS A 50 4.12 -5.86 5.46
CA LYS A 50 4.47 -7.26 5.76
C LYS A 50 5.91 -7.48 6.24
N LYS A 51 6.78 -6.47 6.19
CA LYS A 51 8.14 -6.57 6.74
C LYS A 51 8.11 -6.54 8.29
N PRO A 52 9.21 -6.94 8.95
CA PRO A 52 9.32 -6.85 10.41
C PRO A 52 8.94 -5.46 10.93
N GLY A 53 8.15 -5.41 12.00
CA GLY A 53 7.64 -4.17 12.59
C GLY A 53 6.47 -3.50 11.84
N GLY A 54 5.96 -4.12 10.77
CA GLY A 54 4.76 -3.70 10.05
C GLY A 54 3.47 -4.33 10.59
N ALA A 55 2.34 -3.62 10.43
CA ALA A 55 1.04 -4.00 10.97
C ALA A 55 0.41 -5.24 10.30
N GLY A 56 0.77 -5.55 9.05
CA GLY A 56 0.27 -6.71 8.32
C GLY A 56 0.93 -8.03 8.73
N ARG A 57 2.03 -7.96 9.50
CA ARG A 57 2.67 -9.14 10.06
C ARG A 57 2.04 -9.41 11.42
N LYS A 58 1.15 -10.41 11.51
CA LYS A 58 0.71 -10.94 12.81
C LYS A 58 1.97 -11.32 13.59
N LYS A 59 2.18 -10.71 14.77
CA LYS A 59 3.20 -11.22 15.69
C LYS A 59 2.81 -12.66 15.99
N ALA A 60 3.71 -13.61 15.72
CA ALA A 60 3.60 -14.91 16.33
C ALA A 60 3.74 -14.67 17.83
N SER A 61 2.61 -14.72 18.53
CA SER A 61 2.54 -14.79 19.99
C SER A 61 3.10 -16.11 20.48
#